data_AF-N6UCT1-F1
#
_entry.id   AF-N6UCT1-F1
#
_cell.length_a   1.000
_cell.length_b   1.000
_cell.length_c   1.000
_cell.angle_alpha   90.00
_cell.angle_beta   90.00
_cell.angle_gamma   90.00
#
_symmetry.space_group_name_H-M   'P 1'
#
loop_
_entity.id
_entity.type
_entity.pdbx_description
1 polymer ?
#
loop_
_entity_poly.entity_id
_entity_poly.type
_entity_poly.pdbx_seq_one_letter_code
_entity_poly.pdbx_strand_id
1 'polypeptide(L)'
;MEPERRFDNHSQARIKLTLRYSVQRQRLIVTVHDIENLERDDTRGLYVKLYLLPERGKDTKRRTMVVKTQKSPVFEETFEYAMQQGELGQKRLEVSVCEERIIKNEPVGKVVVDLDRISLVLAHTKLFPLSRNHSQN
;
A
#
# COMPACT_ATOMS: atom_id res chain seq x y z
N MET A 1 -38.33 -22.79 -3.67
CA MET A 1 -37.68 -21.47 -3.71
C MET A 1 -36.49 -21.53 -2.77
N GLU A 2 -35.29 -21.79 -3.30
CA GLU A 2 -34.06 -21.62 -2.54
C GLU A 2 -33.58 -20.17 -2.74
N PRO A 3 -33.04 -19.49 -1.71
CA PRO A 3 -32.43 -18.20 -1.92
C PRO A 3 -31.12 -18.43 -2.68
N GLU A 4 -31.04 -17.86 -3.88
CA GLU A 4 -29.80 -17.72 -4.63
C GLU A 4 -28.77 -17.07 -3.71
N ARG A 5 -27.73 -17.82 -3.33
CA ARG A 5 -26.52 -17.24 -2.75
C ARG A 5 -25.88 -16.38 -3.83
N ARG A 6 -26.26 -15.12 -3.86
CA ARG A 6 -25.52 -14.07 -4.58
C ARG A 6 -24.11 -14.09 -4.01
N PHE A 7 -23.16 -14.58 -4.79
CA PHE A 7 -21.76 -14.29 -4.56
C PHE A 7 -21.63 -12.77 -4.75
N ASP A 8 -21.68 -12.01 -3.65
CA ASP A 8 -21.41 -10.59 -3.69
C ASP A 8 -19.99 -10.37 -4.22
N ASN A 9 -19.90 -9.86 -5.44
CA ASN A 9 -18.68 -9.75 -6.21
C ASN A 9 -17.76 -8.58 -5.74
N HIS A 10 -17.69 -8.22 -4.44
CA HIS A 10 -17.24 -6.85 -4.05
C HIS A 10 -16.32 -6.60 -2.84
N SER A 11 -15.75 -7.58 -2.12
CA SER A 11 -14.84 -7.26 -0.99
C SER A 11 -13.33 -7.17 -1.36
N GLN A 12 -12.97 -6.57 -2.50
CA GLN A 12 -11.55 -6.36 -2.81
C GLN A 12 -10.88 -5.52 -1.69
N ALA A 13 -9.86 -6.09 -1.05
CA ALA A 13 -9.11 -5.42 0.01
C ALA A 13 -8.52 -4.09 -0.49
N ARG A 14 -8.55 -3.06 0.36
CA ARG A 14 -8.07 -1.72 0.02
C ARG A 14 -7.14 -1.20 1.10
N ILE A 15 -6.09 -0.51 0.71
CA ILE A 15 -5.18 0.17 1.64
C ILE A 15 -5.45 1.66 1.62
N LYS A 16 -5.61 2.26 2.79
CA LYS A 16 -5.79 3.70 2.94
C LYS A 16 -4.43 4.37 3.08
N LEU A 17 -4.16 5.32 2.18
CA LEU A 17 -2.90 6.06 2.15
C LEU A 17 -3.19 7.55 2.08
N THR A 18 -2.34 8.34 2.73
CA THR A 18 -2.24 9.78 2.50
C THR A 18 -0.92 10.10 1.83
N LEU A 19 -0.99 10.78 0.67
CA LEU A 19 0.18 11.19 -0.11
C LEU A 19 0.26 12.71 -0.15
N ARG A 20 1.44 13.27 0.13
CA ARG A 20 1.68 14.71 0.04
C ARG A 20 3.10 14.99 -0.40
N TYR A 21 3.31 16.00 -1.22
CA TYR A 21 4.63 16.51 -1.53
C TYR A 21 4.88 17.83 -0.79
N SER A 22 6.02 17.92 -0.12
CA SER A 22 6.50 19.15 0.52
C SER A 22 7.56 19.79 -0.36
N VAL A 23 7.18 20.84 -1.10
CA VAL A 23 8.11 21.59 -1.96
C VAL A 23 9.23 22.21 -1.13
N GLN A 24 8.90 22.77 0.05
CA GLN A 24 9.89 23.39 0.94
C GLN A 24 10.96 22.39 1.41
N ARG A 25 10.57 21.13 1.67
CA ARG A 25 11.51 20.09 2.14
C ARG A 25 12.10 19.25 1.02
N GLN A 26 11.57 19.35 -0.21
CA GLN A 26 11.83 18.44 -1.33
C GLN A 26 11.62 16.97 -0.91
N ARG A 27 10.42 16.70 -0.36
CA ARG A 27 10.07 15.38 0.20
C ARG A 27 8.69 14.93 -0.25
N LEU A 28 8.59 13.70 -0.75
CA LEU A 28 7.33 12.96 -0.78
C LEU A 28 7.07 12.35 0.60
N ILE A 29 5.88 12.57 1.13
CA ILE A 29 5.42 12.10 2.42
C ILE A 29 4.28 11.12 2.17
N VAL A 30 4.40 9.93 2.74
CA VAL A 30 3.45 8.84 2.59
C VAL A 30 3.03 8.36 3.98
N THR A 31 1.76 8.48 4.30
CA THR A 31 1.19 7.91 5.52
C THR A 31 0.39 6.66 5.16
N VAL A 32 0.72 5.54 5.83
CA VAL A 32 -0.01 4.27 5.76
C VAL A 32 -0.95 4.22 6.95
N HIS A 33 -2.26 4.22 6.69
CA HIS A 33 -3.27 4.24 7.74
C HIS A 33 -3.69 2.83 8.12
N ASP A 34 -4.58 2.24 7.33
CA ASP A 34 -5.19 0.94 7.60
C ASP A 34 -5.51 0.18 6.31
N ILE A 35 -5.97 -1.05 6.48
CA ILE A 35 -6.47 -1.90 5.38
C ILE A 35 -7.93 -2.23 5.66
N GLU A 36 -8.79 -1.98 4.68
CA GLU A 36 -10.21 -2.32 4.70
C GLU A 36 -10.48 -3.58 3.88
N ASN A 37 -11.50 -4.35 4.27
CA ASN A 37 -11.97 -5.55 3.56
C ASN A 37 -10.88 -6.62 3.34
N LEU A 38 -9.95 -6.75 4.29
CA LEU A 38 -8.96 -7.83 4.27
C LEU A 38 -9.57 -9.11 4.87
N GLU A 39 -10.08 -9.98 4.01
CA GLU A 39 -10.54 -11.30 4.40
C GLU A 39 -9.36 -12.27 4.55
N ARG A 40 -9.11 -12.71 5.78
CA ARG A 40 -8.09 -13.69 6.14
C ARG A 40 -8.54 -14.52 7.35
N ASP A 41 -8.06 -15.76 7.41
CA ASP A 41 -8.40 -16.71 8.47
C ASP A 41 -7.33 -16.81 9.57
N ASP A 42 -6.13 -16.26 9.34
CA ASP A 42 -5.01 -16.34 10.28
C ASP A 42 -4.69 -15.00 10.97
N THR A 43 -4.05 -15.08 12.14
CA THR A 43 -3.67 -13.92 12.97
C THR A 43 -2.21 -13.50 12.77
N ARG A 44 -1.54 -14.03 11.73
CA ARG A 44 -0.12 -13.73 11.48
C ARG A 44 0.09 -12.21 11.37
N GLY A 45 1.24 -11.74 11.83
CA GLY A 45 1.57 -10.33 11.71
C GLY A 45 1.52 -9.85 10.27
N LEU A 46 0.98 -8.66 10.05
CA LEU A 46 0.99 -7.96 8.76
C LEU A 46 1.89 -6.75 8.83
N TYR A 47 2.53 -6.44 7.73
CA TYR A 47 3.27 -5.19 7.56
C TYR A 47 3.15 -4.73 6.11
N VAL A 48 3.29 -3.43 5.90
CA VAL A 48 3.25 -2.82 4.57
C VAL A 48 4.68 -2.48 4.16
N LYS A 49 5.07 -2.89 2.95
CA LYS A 49 6.31 -2.47 2.30
C LYS A 49 6.01 -1.43 1.25
N LEU A 50 6.89 -0.45 1.14
CA LEU A 50 6.83 0.58 0.12
C LEU A 50 8.13 0.58 -0.68
N TYR A 51 8.02 0.75 -1.99
CA TYR A 51 9.12 1.00 -2.91
C TYR A 51 8.79 2.18 -3.82
N LEU A 52 9.76 3.07 -4.00
CA LEU A 52 9.70 4.08 -5.05
C LEU A 52 10.31 3.49 -6.32
N LEU A 53 9.47 3.21 -7.32
CA LEU A 53 9.87 2.67 -8.62
C LEU A 53 10.40 3.79 -9.54
N PRO A 54 11.31 3.47 -10.48
CA PRO A 54 11.74 2.12 -10.88
C PRO A 54 12.74 1.43 -9.95
N GLU A 55 13.36 2.15 -9.01
CA GLU A 55 14.42 1.61 -8.18
C GLU A 55 13.89 0.69 -7.07
N ARG A 56 14.15 -0.62 -7.16
CA ARG A 56 13.85 -1.58 -6.08
C ARG A 56 15.05 -1.77 -5.14
N GLY A 57 15.63 -0.67 -4.69
CA GLY A 57 16.82 -0.65 -3.83
C GLY A 57 16.51 -0.65 -2.34
N LYS A 58 17.55 -0.76 -1.49
CA LYS A 58 17.41 -0.57 -0.03
C LYS A 58 17.01 0.87 0.31
N ASP A 59 17.46 1.84 -0.48
CA ASP A 59 17.25 3.26 -0.20
C ASP A 59 15.81 3.73 -0.46
N THR A 60 15.11 3.07 -1.39
CA THR A 60 13.70 3.33 -1.71
C THR A 60 12.74 2.42 -0.92
N LYS A 61 13.27 1.41 -0.23
CA LYS A 61 12.48 0.52 0.60
C LYS A 61 12.11 1.19 1.92
N ARG A 62 10.83 1.17 2.24
CA ARG A 62 10.31 1.45 3.60
C ARG A 62 9.40 0.31 4.03
N ARG A 63 9.24 0.13 5.33
CA ARG A 63 8.28 -0.82 5.88
C ARG A 63 7.70 -0.31 7.18
N THR A 64 6.44 -0.65 7.42
CA THR A 64 5.79 -0.46 8.72
C THR A 64 6.31 -1.46 9.74
N MET A 65 5.99 -1.22 11.01
CA MET A 65 5.97 -2.23 12.04
C MET A 65 4.96 -3.34 11.70
N VAL A 66 5.15 -4.48 12.34
CA VAL A 66 4.26 -5.63 12.21
C VAL A 66 3.07 -5.45 13.14
N VAL A 67 1.86 -5.55 12.59
CA VAL A 67 0.59 -5.48 13.32
C VAL A 67 -0.08 -6.85 13.30
N LYS A 68 -0.42 -7.38 14.47
CA LYS A 68 -1.13 -8.66 14.62
C LYS A 68 -2.61 -8.40 14.87
N THR A 69 -3.44 -8.54 13.85
CA THR A 69 -4.90 -8.43 13.97
C THR A 69 -5.60 -9.35 12.97
N GLN A 70 -6.84 -9.71 13.30
CA GLN A 70 -7.70 -10.56 12.49
C GLN A 70 -8.44 -9.77 11.40
N LYS A 71 -8.90 -8.55 11.69
CA LYS A 71 -9.69 -7.73 10.77
C LYS A 71 -9.29 -6.27 10.94
N SER A 72 -8.93 -5.61 9.84
CA SER A 72 -8.53 -4.20 9.76
C SER A 72 -7.25 -3.82 10.53
N PRO A 73 -6.06 -4.16 10.01
CA PRO A 73 -4.79 -3.69 10.58
C PRO A 73 -4.65 -2.18 10.45
N VAL A 74 -4.31 -1.53 11.55
CA VAL A 74 -4.01 -0.10 11.65
C VAL A 74 -2.52 0.07 11.90
N PHE A 75 -1.86 0.81 11.01
CA PHE A 75 -0.43 1.10 11.03
C PHE A 75 -0.16 2.54 11.50
N GLU A 76 -0.84 3.53 10.91
CA GLU A 76 -0.65 4.97 11.18
C GLU A 76 0.82 5.43 11.14
N GLU A 77 1.59 4.88 10.19
CA GLU A 77 3.02 5.16 10.05
C GLU A 77 3.28 6.08 8.85
N THR A 78 4.15 7.07 9.05
CA THR A 78 4.52 8.03 8.01
C THR A 78 5.97 7.86 7.57
N PHE A 79 6.19 7.86 6.26
CA PHE A 79 7.50 7.74 5.62
C PHE A 79 7.79 8.93 4.72
N GLU A 80 9.06 9.28 4.60
CA GLU A 80 9.52 10.32 3.70
C GLU A 80 10.57 9.84 2.70
N TYR A 81 10.47 10.34 1.47
CA TYR A 81 11.44 10.16 0.39
C TYR A 81 12.04 11.50 -0.02
N ALA A 82 13.37 11.63 0.04
CA ALA A 82 14.09 12.75 -0.55
C ALA A 82 13.99 12.67 -2.07
N MET A 83 13.36 13.65 -2.70
CA MET A 83 13.28 13.73 -4.16
C MET A 83 12.85 15.11 -4.62
N GLN A 84 13.33 15.51 -5.78
CA GLN A 84 12.95 16.76 -6.44
C GLN A 84 11.55 16.66 -7.05
N GLN A 85 10.87 17.80 -7.15
CA GLN A 85 9.51 17.85 -7.68
C GLN A 85 9.45 17.34 -9.13
N GLY A 86 10.46 17.66 -9.94
CA GLY A 86 10.55 17.21 -11.34
C GLY A 86 10.68 15.69 -11.50
N GLU A 87 11.07 14.97 -10.45
CA GLU A 87 11.17 13.51 -10.48
C GLU A 87 9.80 12.83 -10.32
N LEU A 88 8.82 13.49 -9.68
CA LEU A 88 7.52 12.89 -9.35
C LEU A 88 6.81 12.29 -10.58
N GLY A 89 6.87 12.97 -11.72
CA GLY A 89 6.22 12.54 -12.96
C GLY A 89 6.74 11.20 -13.52
N GLN A 90 7.93 10.76 -13.08
CA GLN A 90 8.57 9.53 -13.54
C GLN A 90 8.59 8.43 -12.47
N LYS A 91 8.08 8.71 -11.27
CA LYS A 91 8.10 7.78 -10.14
C LYS A 91 6.73 7.17 -9.90
N ARG A 92 6.75 5.94 -9.40
CA ARG A 92 5.54 5.23 -8.96
C ARG A 92 5.78 4.67 -7.58
N LEU A 93 4.79 4.77 -6.71
CA LEU A 93 4.85 4.18 -5.38
C LEU A 93 4.23 2.78 -5.44
N GLU A 94 5.04 1.74 -5.29
CA GLU A 94 4.54 0.40 -5.06
C GLU A 94 4.34 0.18 -3.56
N VAL A 95 3.14 -0.26 -3.21
CA VAL A 95 2.75 -0.57 -1.83
C VAL A 95 2.31 -2.03 -1.79
N SER A 96 2.94 -2.82 -0.93
CA SER A 96 2.72 -4.26 -0.82
C SER A 96 2.39 -4.63 0.62
N VAL A 97 1.24 -5.26 0.83
CA VAL A 97 0.85 -5.84 2.12
C VAL A 97 1.48 -7.21 2.23
N CYS A 98 2.20 -7.48 3.31
CA CYS A 98 2.94 -8.73 3.49
C CYS A 98 2.65 -9.35 4.85
N GLU A 99 2.68 -10.67 4.90
CA GLU A 99 2.68 -11.42 6.15
C GLU A 99 4.09 -11.56 6.71
N GLU A 100 4.20 -11.54 8.02
CA GLU A 100 5.40 -11.94 8.76
C GLU A 100 5.64 -13.45 8.56
N ARG A 101 6.53 -13.80 7.63
CA ARG A 101 6.92 -15.17 7.33
C ARG A 101 8.44 -15.32 7.38
N ILE A 102 8.88 -16.53 7.74
CA ILE A 102 10.30 -16.87 7.90
C ILE A 102 10.99 -17.12 6.56
N ILE A 103 10.29 -17.72 5.57
CA ILE A 103 10.97 -18.35 4.42
C ILE A 103 10.58 -17.74 3.05
N LYS A 104 9.41 -17.07 2.92
CA LYS A 104 9.05 -16.36 1.67
C LYS A 104 8.06 -15.24 1.92
N ASN A 105 8.38 -14.04 1.44
CA ASN A 105 7.59 -12.82 1.66
C ASN A 105 6.75 -12.45 0.42
N GLU A 106 5.91 -13.37 -0.04
CA GLU A 106 4.93 -13.04 -1.08
C GLU A 106 3.88 -12.07 -0.51
N PRO A 107 3.57 -10.97 -1.21
CA PRO A 107 2.59 -10.02 -0.73
C PRO A 107 1.18 -10.60 -0.84
N VAL A 108 0.37 -10.37 0.19
CA VAL A 108 -1.06 -10.68 0.24
C VAL A 108 -1.81 -9.89 -0.84
N GLY A 109 -1.35 -8.66 -1.08
CA GLY A 109 -1.85 -7.80 -2.13
C GLY A 109 -0.89 -6.64 -2.38
N LYS A 110 -0.94 -6.08 -3.59
CA LYS A 110 -0.13 -4.93 -3.96
C LYS A 110 -0.95 -3.89 -4.70
N VAL A 111 -0.49 -2.65 -4.64
CA VAL A 111 -0.96 -1.57 -5.51
C VAL A 111 0.23 -0.75 -5.98
N VAL A 112 0.17 -0.24 -7.20
CA VAL A 112 1.14 0.70 -7.76
C VAL A 112 0.41 2.00 -8.01
N VAL A 113 0.92 3.07 -7.44
CA VAL A 113 0.33 4.41 -7.53
C VAL A 113 1.23 5.28 -8.38
N ASP A 114 0.72 5.74 -9.52
CA ASP A 114 1.41 6.70 -10.38
C ASP A 114 1.35 8.08 -9.73
N LEU A 115 2.51 8.61 -9.31
CA LEU A 115 2.57 9.89 -8.58
C LEU A 115 2.22 11.09 -9.48
N ASP A 116 2.40 10.94 -10.80
CA ASP A 116 2.01 11.93 -11.81
C ASP A 116 0.49 12.14 -11.90
N ARG A 117 -0.29 11.10 -11.58
CA ARG A 117 -1.76 11.11 -11.73
C ARG A 117 -2.49 11.66 -10.50
N ILE A 118 -1.76 12.12 -9.49
CA ILE A 118 -2.31 12.56 -8.22
C ILE A 118 -1.84 13.99 -7.93
N SER A 119 -2.77 14.85 -7.53
CA SER A 119 -2.41 16.16 -6.98
C SER A 119 -1.82 15.97 -5.57
N LEU A 120 -0.50 16.16 -5.47
CA LEU A 120 0.27 16.02 -4.22
C LEU A 120 0.49 17.36 -3.49
N VAL A 121 -0.07 18.46 -4.01
CA VAL A 121 0.06 19.81 -3.42
C VAL A 121 -0.61 19.86 -2.04
N LEU A 122 -1.78 19.25 -1.93
CA LEU A 122 -2.47 19.00 -0.67
C LEU A 122 -2.32 17.52 -0.28
N ALA A 123 -2.57 17.22 0.99
CA ALA A 123 -2.63 15.84 1.45
C ALA A 123 -3.78 15.10 0.72
N HIS A 124 -3.42 14.10 -0.08
CA HIS A 124 -4.36 13.28 -0.83
C HIS A 124 -4.59 11.96 -0.09
N THR A 125 -5.68 11.86 0.65
CA THR A 125 -6.10 10.63 1.35
C THR A 125 -7.07 9.82 0.49
N LYS A 126 -6.73 8.56 0.20
CA LYS A 126 -7.58 7.69 -0.62
C LYS A 126 -7.39 6.21 -0.27
N LEU A 127 -8.43 5.43 -0.53
CA LEU A 127 -8.41 3.97 -0.52
C LEU A 127 -7.96 3.43 -1.89
N PHE A 128 -6.89 2.66 -1.88
CA PHE A 128 -6.30 2.06 -3.09
C PHE A 128 -6.60 0.56 -3.14
N PRO A 129 -7.19 0.05 -4.23
CA PRO A 129 -7.49 -1.37 -4.36
C PRO A 129 -6.21 -2.20 -4.42
N LEU A 130 -6.12 -3.22 -3.57
CA LEU A 130 -5.01 -4.17 -3.57
C LEU A 130 -5.30 -5.26 -4.59
N SER A 131 -4.42 -5.43 -5.57
CA SER A 131 -4.47 -6.53 -6.51
C SER A 131 -3.72 -7.72 -5.94
N ARG A 132 -4.36 -8.89 -5.90
CA ARG A 132 -3.66 -10.17 -5.72
C ARG A 132 -2.87 -10.41 -6.99
N ASN A 133 -1.58 -10.68 -6.87
CA ASN A 133 -0.75 -11.03 -8.02
C ASN A 133 -1.25 -12.36 -8.61
N HIS A 134 -2.18 -12.32 -9.55
CA HIS A 134 -2.20 -13.36 -10.57
C HIS A 134 -1.03 -13.04 -11.49
N SER A 135 0.07 -13.75 -11.26
CA SER A 135 1.17 -13.85 -12.21
C SER A 135 0.57 -14.14 -13.59
N GLN A 136 0.53 -13.13 -14.47
CA GLN A 136 0.42 -13.43 -15.90
C GLN A 136 1.82 -13.90 -16.31
N ASN A 137 1.87 -15.21 -16.53
CA ASN A 137 2.96 -15.93 -17.16
C ASN A 137 3.10 -15.51 -18.63
#